data_AF-A0A2V5VAZ5-F1
#
_entry.id   AF-A0A2V5VAZ5-F1
#
_cell.length_a   1.000
_cell.length_b   1.000
_cell.length_c   1.000
_cell.angle_alpha   90.00
_cell.angle_beta   90.00
_cell.angle_gamma   90.00
#
_symmetry.space_group_name_H-M   'P 1'
#
loop_
_entity.id
_entity.type
_entity.pdbx_description
1 polymer ?
#
loop_
_entity_poly.entity_id
_entity_poly.type
_entity_poly.pdbx_seq_one_letter_code
_entity_poly.pdbx_strand_id
1 'polypeptide(L)'
;MARFLSGRGFTRVPIRLNSDNHFDVQGALNGRPTRFIVDTGSSTTLIDKKTAMQAGIGPAGTALVSDTEERPDRADRQRQCERAGERRPYDFQR
;
A
#
# COMPACT_ATOMS: atom_id res chain seq x y z
N MET A 1 6.12 15.54 15.97
CA MET A 1 6.00 14.84 14.67
C MET A 1 5.08 15.52 13.66
N ALA A 2 3.84 15.88 14.01
CA ALA A 2 2.88 16.46 13.04
C ALA A 2 3.43 17.69 12.27
N ARG A 3 4.06 18.65 12.98
CA ARG A 3 4.62 19.87 12.39
C ARG A 3 5.80 19.63 11.42
N PHE A 4 6.55 18.54 11.64
CA PHE A 4 7.67 18.14 10.77
C PHE A 4 7.19 17.58 9.44
N LEU A 5 6.13 16.76 9.45
CA LEU A 5 5.53 16.21 8.24
C LEU A 5 4.76 17.28 7.46
N SER A 6 3.95 18.09 8.14
CA SER A 6 3.22 19.19 7.48
C SER A 6 4.18 20.22 6.85
N GLY A 7 5.31 20.51 7.51
CA GLY A 7 6.35 21.39 6.98
C GLY A 7 7.06 20.86 5.72
N ARG A 8 6.87 19.57 5.39
CA ARG A 8 7.36 18.93 4.16
C ARG A 8 6.25 18.64 3.14
N GLY A 9 5.08 19.24 3.31
CA GLY A 9 3.96 19.09 2.35
C GLY A 9 3.12 17.83 2.53
N PHE A 10 3.30 17.07 3.62
CA PHE A 10 2.42 15.94 3.91
C PHE A 10 1.07 16.41 4.49
N THR A 11 -0.02 15.87 3.95
CA THR A 11 -1.37 16.08 4.47
C THR A 11 -1.75 14.96 5.42
N ARG A 12 -2.32 15.31 6.58
CA ARG A 12 -2.88 14.33 7.50
C ARG A 12 -4.20 13.80 6.95
N VAL A 13 -4.29 12.50 6.73
CA VAL A 13 -5.54 11.79 6.37
C VAL A 13 -5.99 10.94 7.57
N PRO A 14 -7.21 11.12 8.10
CA PRO A 14 -7.74 10.26 9.14
C PRO A 14 -7.98 8.83 8.62
N ILE A 15 -7.44 7.85 9.34
CA ILE A 15 -7.66 6.42 9.08
C ILE A 15 -8.60 5.87 10.16
N ARG A 16 -9.52 4.99 9.77
CA ARG A 16 -10.42 4.28 10.66
C ARG A 16 -10.08 2.79 10.66
N LEU A 17 -10.01 2.18 11.84
CA LEU A 17 -10.08 0.72 11.96
C LEU A 17 -11.56 0.31 11.97
N ASN A 18 -11.97 -0.51 11.01
CA ASN A 18 -13.36 -0.95 10.89
C ASN A 18 -13.64 -2.28 11.62
N SER A 19 -14.90 -2.72 11.60
CA SER A 19 -15.35 -3.98 12.24
C SER A 19 -14.72 -5.24 11.65
N ASP A 20 -14.23 -5.15 10.41
CA ASP A 20 -13.59 -6.25 9.69
C ASP A 20 -12.06 -6.24 9.91
N ASN A 21 -11.58 -5.46 10.89
CA ASN A 21 -10.16 -5.26 11.23
C ASN A 21 -9.30 -4.71 10.08
N HIS A 22 -9.89 -3.99 9.14
CA HIS A 22 -9.16 -3.31 8.09
C HIS A 22 -9.03 -1.81 8.40
N PHE A 23 -7.89 -1.23 8.03
CA PHE A 23 -7.73 0.21 7.99
C PHE A 23 -8.36 0.77 6.73
N ASP A 24 -9.31 1.68 6.88
CA ASP A 24 -9.95 2.36 5.77
C ASP A 24 -9.87 3.89 5.88
N VAL A 25 -9.93 4.54 4.72
CA VAL A 25 -9.99 6.00 4.57
C VAL A 25 -11.20 6.37 3.73
N GLN A 26 -11.81 7.51 4.06
CA GLN A 26 -12.88 8.08 3.25
C GLN A 26 -12.29 8.96 2.15
N GLY A 27 -12.83 8.86 0.94
CA GLY A 27 -12.44 9.68 -0.21
C GLY A 27 -13.53 9.71 -1.27
N ALA A 28 -13.16 10.09 -2.48
CA ALA A 28 -14.07 10.09 -3.63
C ALA A 28 -13.36 9.56 -4.88
N LEU A 29 -14.05 8.72 -5.64
CA LEU A 29 -13.61 8.24 -6.96
C LEU A 29 -14.47 8.94 -8.01
N ASN A 30 -13.88 9.82 -8.84
CA ASN A 30 -14.60 10.66 -9.79
C ASN A 30 -15.82 11.38 -9.16
N GLY A 31 -15.61 12.00 -7.99
CA GLY A 31 -16.66 12.71 -7.25
C GLY A 31 -17.64 11.82 -6.48
N ARG A 32 -17.54 10.49 -6.57
CA ARG A 32 -18.42 9.56 -5.85
C ARG A 32 -17.81 9.13 -4.52
N PRO A 33 -18.49 9.38 -3.38
CA PRO A 33 -18.00 8.98 -2.07
C PRO A 33 -17.66 7.49 -2.03
N THR A 34 -16.42 7.18 -1.68
CA THR A 34 -15.87 5.82 -1.68
C THR A 34 -15.00 5.63 -0.44
N ARG A 35 -14.95 4.39 0.06
CA ARG A 35 -14.06 4.00 1.14
C ARG A 35 -12.99 3.09 0.57
N PHE A 36 -11.73 3.41 0.87
CA PHE A 36 -10.57 2.68 0.39
C PHE A 36 -9.88 1.98 1.55
N ILE A 37 -9.51 0.71 1.36
CA ILE A 37 -8.66 -0.02 2.31
C ILE A 37 -7.21 0.42 2.09
N VAL A 38 -6.48 0.61 3.19
CA VAL A 38 -5.04 0.86 3.15
C VAL A 38 -4.32 -0.48 3.08
N ASP A 39 -3.74 -0.80 1.92
CA ASP A 39 -2.99 -2.03 1.68
C ASP A 39 -1.51 -1.70 1.41
N THR A 40 -0.66 -1.86 2.41
CA THR A 40 0.79 -1.65 2.30
C THR A 40 1.51 -2.82 1.63
N GLY A 41 0.83 -3.94 1.39
CA GLY A 41 1.35 -5.13 0.73
C GLY A 41 1.19 -5.10 -0.80
N SER A 42 0.40 -4.16 -1.33
CA SER A 42 0.20 -4.02 -2.77
C SER A 42 1.10 -2.96 -3.40
N SER A 43 1.66 -3.28 -4.58
CA SER A 43 2.39 -2.32 -5.42
C SER A 43 1.47 -1.41 -6.25
N THR A 44 0.19 -1.77 -6.37
CA THR A 44 -0.79 -1.08 -7.22
C THR A 44 -2.09 -0.81 -6.49
N THR A 45 -2.73 0.32 -6.77
CA THR A 45 -4.09 0.58 -6.30
C THR A 45 -5.10 -0.25 -7.10
N LEU A 46 -5.95 -1.00 -6.41
CA LEU A 46 -7.00 -1.81 -7.01
C LEU A 46 -8.37 -1.19 -6.75
N ILE A 47 -9.21 -1.19 -7.78
CA ILE A 47 -10.62 -0.79 -7.68
C ILE A 47 -11.45 -1.97 -8.16
N ASP A 48 -12.45 -2.38 -7.40
CA ASP A 48 -13.33 -3.44 -7.85
C ASP A 48 -14.13 -2.99 -9.09
N LYS A 49 -14.41 -3.93 -9.99
CA LYS A 49 -15.04 -3.64 -11.27
C LYS A 49 -16.39 -2.92 -11.13
N LYS A 50 -17.18 -3.27 -10.11
CA LYS A 50 -18.50 -2.67 -9.90
C LYS A 50 -18.35 -1.21 -9.48
N THR A 51 -17.48 -0.91 -8.52
CA THR A 51 -17.18 0.46 -8.09
C THR A 51 -16.56 1.29 -9.20
N ALA A 52 -15.66 0.72 -10.01
CA ALA A 52 -15.07 1.41 -11.16
C ALA A 52 -16.15 1.84 -12.17
N MET A 53 -17.01 0.92 -12.60
CA MET A 53 -18.13 1.22 -13.50
C MET A 53 -19.10 2.22 -12.89
N GLN A 54 -19.43 2.01 -11.60
CA GLN A 54 -20.21 2.96 -10.82
C GLN A 54 -19.51 4.27 -10.60
N ALA A 55 -18.22 4.42 -10.88
CA ALA A 55 -17.47 5.68 -10.85
C ALA A 55 -17.25 6.28 -12.24
N GLY A 56 -17.80 5.67 -13.29
CA GLY A 56 -17.62 6.13 -14.68
C GLY A 56 -16.25 5.78 -15.25
N ILE A 57 -15.51 4.87 -14.60
CA ILE A 57 -14.29 4.30 -15.12
C ILE A 57 -14.69 3.12 -16.00
N GLY A 58 -14.69 3.34 -17.31
CA GLY A 58 -14.92 2.28 -18.29
C GLY A 58 -13.74 1.30 -18.35
N PRO A 59 -13.95 0.08 -18.87
CA PRO A 59 -12.86 -0.84 -19.17
C PRO A 59 -12.07 -0.30 -20.38
N ALA A 60 -11.18 0.65 -20.15
CA ALA A 60 -10.02 0.80 -21.02
C ALA A 60 -9.08 -0.35 -20.65
N GLY A 61 -8.52 -1.07 -21.62
CA GLY A 61 -7.51 -2.07 -21.33
C GLY A 61 -6.30 -1.38 -20.69
N THR A 62 -6.21 -1.41 -19.36
CA THR A 62 -5.05 -0.88 -18.64
C THR A 62 -4.02 -1.98 -18.57
N ALA A 63 -2.95 -1.87 -19.36
CA ALA A 63 -1.76 -2.69 -19.13
C ALA A 63 -1.20 -2.29 -17.75
N LEU A 64 -1.03 -3.27 -16.85
CA LEU A 64 -0.23 -3.05 -15.64
C LEU A 64 1.22 -2.87 -16.08
N VAL A 65 1.68 -1.62 -16.09
CA VAL A 65 3.11 -1.32 -16.22
C VAL A 65 3.69 -1.41 -14.82
N SER A 66 4.28 -2.55 -14.49
CA SER A 66 5.02 -2.71 -13.25
C SER A 66 6.47 -2.32 -13.49
N ASP A 67 6.95 -1.27 -12.83
CA ASP A 67 8.39 -1.04 -12.64
C ASP A 67 8.91 -2.05 -11.60
N THR A 68 8.88 -3.34 -11.95
CA THR A 68 9.41 -4.39 -11.08
C THR A 68 10.93 -4.34 -11.20
N GLU A 69 11.58 -3.56 -10.34
CA GLU A 69 12.87 -4.01 -9.85
C GLU A 69 12.60 -5.31 -9.07
N GLU A 70 12.96 -6.45 -9.66
CA GLU A 70 12.83 -7.73 -8.99
C GLU A 70 13.55 -7.67 -7.65
N ARG A 71 12.79 -7.85 -6.57
CA ARG A 71 13.42 -8.05 -5.26
C ARG A 71 14.15 -9.39 -5.33
N PRO A 72 15.46 -9.45 -5.01
CA PRO A 72 16.18 -10.70 -5.02
C PRO A 72 15.48 -11.70 -4.10
N ASP A 73 15.50 -12.96 -4.55
CA ASP A 73 14.95 -14.13 -3.87
C ASP A 73 15.26 -14.06 -2.36
N ARG A 74 14.31 -14.52 -1.52
CA ARG A 74 14.52 -14.65 -0.08
C ARG A 74 15.82 -15.38 0.24
N ALA A 75 16.18 -16.39 -0.54
CA ALA A 75 17.44 -17.11 -0.36
C ALA A 75 18.67 -16.21 -0.61
N ASP A 76 18.64 -15.40 -1.67
CA ASP A 76 19.73 -14.48 -2.00
C ASP A 76 19.85 -13.33 -0.99
N ARG A 77 18.72 -12.81 -0.51
CA ARG A 77 18.72 -11.78 0.52
C ARG A 77 19.27 -12.29 1.86
N GLN A 78 18.93 -13.54 2.22
CA GLN A 78 19.45 -14.20 3.41
C GLN A 78 20.98 -14.36 3.35
N ARG A 79 21.50 -14.83 2.21
CA ARG A 79 22.95 -14.98 1.96
C ARG A 79 23.67 -13.63 1.96
N GLN A 80 23.04 -12.58 1.43
CA GLN A 80 23.64 -11.25 1.40
C GLN A 80 23.72 -10.62 2.80
N CYS A 81 22.70 -10.79 3.66
CA CYS A 81 22.76 -10.42 5.07
C CYS A 81 23.85 -11.21 5.84
N GLU A 82 24.00 -12.51 5.55
CA GLU A 82 25.02 -13.37 6.19
C GLU A 82 26.45 -12.98 5.77
N ARG A 83 26.67 -12.64 4.50
CA ARG A 83 27.96 -12.09 4.03
C ARG A 83 28.25 -10.69 4.57
N ALA A 84 27.22 -9.88 4.78
CA ALA A 84 27.35 -8.53 5.33
C ALA A 84 27.62 -8.52 6.85
N GLY A 85 27.58 -9.68 7.52
CA GLY A 85 27.87 -9.78 8.96
C GLY A 85 26.80 -9.13 9.86
N GLU A 86 25.64 -8.75 9.31
CA GLU A 86 24.56 -8.14 10.07
C GLU A 86 23.80 -9.21 10.88
N ARG A 87 24.00 -9.20 12.20
CA ARG A 87 23.20 -10.02 13.12
C ARG A 87 21.73 -9.64 12.99
N ARG A 88 20.88 -10.67 12.84
CA ARG A 88 19.42 -10.56 12.74
C ARG A 88 18.86 -9.69 13.87
N PRO A 89 18.16 -8.58 13.58
CA PRO A 89 17.38 -7.92 14.60
C PRO A 89 16.02 -8.61 14.69
N TYR A 90 15.73 -9.11 15.89
CA TYR A 90 14.44 -9.57 16.41
C TYR A 90 14.00 -11.01 16.10
N ASP A 91 13.95 -11.79 17.19
CA ASP A 91 13.32 -13.10 17.31
C ASP A 91 12.02 -12.91 18.12
N PHE A 92 10.86 -13.05 17.48
CA PHE A 92 9.56 -12.91 18.15
C PHE A 92 9.14 -14.29 18.65
N GLN A 93 9.44 -14.58 19.92
CA GLN A 93 8.97 -15.80 20.57
C GLN A 93 7.44 -15.75 20.74
N ARG A 94 6.82 -16.90 20.46
CA ARG A 94 5.36 -17.13 20.48
C ARG A 94 4.72 -16.89 21.84
#